data_AF-A0ABD0M7T0-F1
#
_entry.id   AF-A0ABD0M7T0-F1
#
_cell.length_a   1.000
_cell.length_b   1.000
_cell.length_c   1.000
_cell.angle_alpha   90.00
_cell.angle_beta   90.00
_cell.angle_gamma   90.00
#
_symmetry.space_group_name_H-M   'P 1'
#
loop_
_entity.id
_entity.type
_entity.pdbx_description
1 polymer ?
#
loop_
_entity_poly.entity_id
_entity_poly.type
_entity_poly.pdbx_seq_one_letter_code
_entity_poly.pdbx_strand_id
1 'polypeptide(L)'
;MCSLFWPQDQPEQRDSTPSATPTSSVESNDAGISASSRHAGTVESSPTERQAPESGTLYTRGQQPLLLSENQPGASPLAQHQPPGSVLSPCKSIVVKEAEKLKLDFIRGSKTAWDEFVQKLSIVHAEPEFTDDSAILHSTLNAEVQGAHKLAATWTHDVQEAVTKYLRGIAIHKITVTDDIWQTLETSVKDAASDSAFVHPLREEKLFAVVGFSSNATSLYEHIMETLESLKQEAERKKDEITERNRKLNSAQLRILAAMSFDVEVDKRYEGVKVDIDLGQREIIFRGIRQDVNDAQVDMYELLNQVKSKHIANISDSQRELLVRIETRSFVEDRFKSKGFVAIWEISNQEVQVYAFNDKCVEDAARIIRESVQTHNINLSRESTELIRSSDWQGWMKILEDSHPGRFLITLSQNDSQIVLTATSDIIHEVKERVECYLEKNTVYRQTFRLSESRQRFVKLFNEASLQEIQEKLKPHKVAVSLSETGTEIWVQGRKEGLQLVKNELTKLEGTIQCKMETIVDPAHIKFLTSENSRQELEKLGSRNHCIVSLDPESSGLQVKTVFKF
;
A
#
# COMPACT_ATOMS: atom_id res chain seq x y z
N MET A 1 13.85 -24.67 32.89
CA MET A 1 13.92 -26.01 32.27
C MET A 1 12.53 -26.61 32.43
N CYS A 2 11.82 -26.90 31.34
CA CYS A 2 10.49 -27.49 31.38
C CYS A 2 10.52 -28.79 30.59
N SER A 3 10.02 -29.88 31.19
CA SER A 3 10.04 -31.21 30.60
C SER A 3 8.73 -31.51 29.89
N LEU A 4 8.81 -32.02 28.66
CA LEU A 4 7.68 -32.52 27.88
C LEU A 4 7.15 -33.83 28.49
N PHE A 5 5.83 -34.02 28.52
CA PHE A 5 5.20 -35.35 28.36
C PHE A 5 3.68 -35.26 28.05
N TRP A 6 3.25 -36.01 27.04
CA TRP A 6 1.89 -36.41 26.63
C TRP A 6 2.05 -37.78 25.91
N PRO A 7 1.02 -38.61 25.69
CA PRO A 7 -0.38 -38.55 26.17
C PRO A 7 -0.81 -39.85 26.92
N GLN A 8 -2.09 -39.95 27.30
CA GLN A 8 -2.80 -41.25 27.38
C GLN A 8 -4.30 -41.06 27.08
N ASP A 9 -4.91 -42.05 26.40
CA ASP A 9 -6.25 -41.98 25.79
C ASP A 9 -7.40 -42.59 26.63
N GLN A 10 -8.63 -42.32 26.15
CA GLN A 10 -9.91 -43.05 26.38
C GLN A 10 -10.72 -42.76 27.68
N PRO A 11 -12.06 -42.98 27.67
CA PRO A 11 -13.02 -42.74 26.57
C PRO A 11 -14.36 -42.08 27.02
N GLU A 12 -15.28 -41.96 26.05
CA GLU A 12 -16.73 -41.63 26.12
C GLU A 12 -17.49 -41.67 27.46
N GLN A 13 -18.37 -40.69 27.68
CA GLN A 13 -19.80 -40.97 27.90
C GLN A 13 -20.72 -39.79 27.51
N ARG A 14 -22.05 -39.97 27.63
CA ARG A 14 -23.08 -39.27 26.85
C ARG A 14 -23.95 -38.28 27.64
N ASP A 15 -24.81 -37.60 26.87
CA ASP A 15 -26.17 -37.14 27.21
C ASP A 15 -26.34 -36.13 28.36
N SER A 16 -26.76 -34.91 27.99
CA SER A 16 -28.13 -34.43 28.30
C SER A 16 -28.40 -33.02 27.74
N THR A 17 -29.52 -32.87 27.03
CA THR A 17 -30.20 -31.56 26.88
C THR A 17 -31.07 -31.31 28.12
N PRO A 18 -31.39 -30.05 28.48
CA PRO A 18 -32.66 -29.53 28.00
C PRO A 18 -32.73 -28.02 27.69
N SER A 19 -33.74 -27.71 26.88
CA SER A 19 -34.39 -26.41 26.67
C SER A 19 -34.63 -25.56 27.93
N ALA A 20 -34.49 -24.23 27.78
CA ALA A 20 -35.53 -23.27 28.20
C ALA A 20 -35.37 -21.90 27.52
N THR A 21 -36.40 -21.44 26.80
CA THR A 21 -36.64 -20.01 26.56
C THR A 21 -37.34 -19.37 27.76
N PRO A 22 -37.19 -18.05 27.98
CA PRO A 22 -38.41 -17.27 28.14
C PRO A 22 -38.44 -15.95 27.36
N THR A 23 -39.67 -15.47 27.14
CA THR A 23 -40.04 -14.24 26.44
C THR A 23 -40.19 -13.03 27.36
N SER A 24 -39.66 -11.87 26.94
CA SER A 24 -40.27 -10.53 27.14
C SER A 24 -39.46 -9.50 26.34
N SER A 25 -39.95 -8.75 25.34
CA SER A 25 -41.09 -7.81 25.29
C SER A 25 -40.99 -6.64 26.28
N VAL A 26 -40.81 -5.41 25.78
CA VAL A 26 -41.49 -4.14 26.17
C VAL A 26 -40.77 -2.91 25.57
N GLU A 27 -41.56 -2.01 24.98
CA GLU A 27 -41.46 -0.54 24.81
C GLU A 27 -40.04 0.11 24.76
N SER A 28 -39.57 0.67 23.64
CA SER A 28 -40.04 1.85 22.87
C SER A 28 -39.76 3.22 23.50
N ASN A 29 -38.95 4.05 22.81
CA ASN A 29 -39.29 5.45 22.49
C ASN A 29 -38.22 6.04 21.55
N ASP A 30 -38.64 6.49 20.37
CA ASP A 30 -37.78 7.12 19.37
C ASP A 30 -38.49 8.34 18.75
N ALA A 31 -37.99 9.54 19.03
CA ALA A 31 -38.61 10.82 18.64
C ALA A 31 -37.65 12.02 18.77
N GLY A 32 -36.56 12.05 17.98
CA GLY A 32 -35.64 13.21 17.88
C GLY A 32 -35.79 13.96 16.55
N ILE A 33 -36.53 15.08 16.53
CA ILE A 33 -36.90 15.78 15.28
C ILE A 33 -35.74 16.60 14.69
N SER A 34 -35.62 16.56 13.36
CA SER A 34 -34.62 17.29 12.57
C SER A 34 -34.82 18.81 12.57
N ALA A 35 -33.72 19.56 12.49
CA ALA A 35 -33.70 20.96 12.05
C ALA A 35 -32.69 21.11 10.89
N SER A 36 -32.97 21.98 9.92
CA SER A 36 -32.23 22.05 8.66
C SER A 36 -32.15 23.46 8.10
N SER A 37 -31.15 23.67 7.22
CA SER A 37 -31.00 24.78 6.27
C SER A 37 -30.68 26.17 6.84
N ARG A 38 -29.58 26.76 6.34
CA ARG A 38 -29.63 27.84 5.31
C ARG A 38 -28.23 28.31 4.93
N HIS A 39 -27.96 28.47 3.63
CA HIS A 39 -27.26 29.60 3.00
C HIS A 39 -27.44 29.51 1.47
N ALA A 40 -27.63 30.65 0.77
CA ALA A 40 -27.85 30.75 -0.68
C ALA A 40 -27.60 32.19 -1.19
N GLY A 41 -27.38 32.38 -2.50
CA GLY A 41 -26.94 33.63 -3.14
C GLY A 41 -25.43 33.62 -3.41
N THR A 42 -24.84 33.66 -4.62
CA THR A 42 -25.26 34.21 -5.96
C THR A 42 -25.21 35.75 -5.95
N VAL A 43 -24.42 36.42 -6.81
CA VAL A 43 -24.75 36.82 -8.21
C VAL A 43 -23.51 37.41 -8.96
N GLU A 44 -23.44 37.21 -10.29
CA GLU A 44 -22.84 37.97 -11.44
C GLU A 44 -21.72 39.04 -11.24
N SER A 45 -20.80 39.33 -12.18
CA SER A 45 -21.08 39.89 -13.53
C SER A 45 -19.86 39.98 -14.49
N SER A 46 -20.11 40.17 -15.79
CA SER A 46 -19.22 40.79 -16.82
C SER A 46 -19.92 42.05 -17.40
N PRO A 47 -19.32 42.94 -18.25
CA PRO A 47 -18.93 42.70 -19.67
C PRO A 47 -17.49 43.24 -19.96
N THR A 48 -17.01 43.87 -21.07
CA THR A 48 -17.57 44.50 -22.30
C THR A 48 -16.52 44.60 -23.46
N GLU A 49 -16.87 45.27 -24.57
CA GLU A 49 -16.16 45.35 -25.87
C GLU A 49 -15.18 46.55 -26.04
N ARG A 50 -14.38 46.53 -27.15
CA ARG A 50 -14.14 47.58 -28.20
C ARG A 50 -12.75 47.41 -28.86
N GLN A 51 -12.44 47.83 -30.11
CA GLN A 51 -13.18 48.16 -31.35
C GLN A 51 -12.17 48.16 -32.53
N ALA A 52 -12.62 48.13 -33.80
CA ALA A 52 -11.77 48.28 -35.01
C ALA A 52 -11.55 49.77 -35.41
N PRO A 53 -10.73 50.08 -36.44
CA PRO A 53 -11.32 50.20 -37.80
C PRO A 53 -10.42 49.90 -39.03
N GLU A 54 -11.10 49.61 -40.15
CA GLU A 54 -10.87 50.00 -41.57
C GLU A 54 -9.44 50.38 -42.04
N SER A 55 -8.89 49.77 -43.10
CA SER A 55 -9.29 49.95 -44.52
C SER A 55 -8.70 48.82 -45.42
N GLY A 56 -8.96 48.65 -46.72
CA GLY A 56 -9.74 49.40 -47.73
C GLY A 56 -9.70 48.70 -49.11
N THR A 57 -10.06 49.36 -50.22
CA THR A 57 -10.17 48.75 -51.58
C THR A 57 -9.82 49.68 -52.75
N LEU A 58 -9.30 49.17 -53.88
CA LEU A 58 -9.73 49.50 -55.27
C LEU A 58 -8.93 48.77 -56.39
N TYR A 59 -9.66 48.13 -57.32
CA TYR A 59 -9.49 47.98 -58.79
C TYR A 59 -8.08 48.09 -59.44
N THR A 60 -7.71 47.23 -60.40
CA THR A 60 -8.21 47.33 -61.81
C THR A 60 -8.08 46.01 -62.62
N ARG A 61 -8.42 46.04 -63.93
CA ARG A 61 -8.81 44.89 -64.78
C ARG A 61 -8.20 44.97 -66.20
N GLY A 62 -7.76 43.83 -66.75
CA GLY A 62 -7.34 43.66 -68.15
C GLY A 62 -5.83 43.41 -68.33
N GLN A 63 -5.34 42.84 -69.45
CA GLN A 63 -6.05 42.29 -70.62
C GLN A 63 -5.12 41.33 -71.41
N GLN A 64 -5.68 40.24 -71.96
CA GLN A 64 -5.08 39.44 -73.05
C GLN A 64 -5.30 40.17 -74.41
N PRO A 65 -4.63 39.86 -75.56
CA PRO A 65 -4.48 38.47 -76.09
C PRO A 65 -3.32 38.15 -77.09
N LEU A 66 -3.33 36.92 -77.65
CA LEU A 66 -2.86 36.44 -78.99
C LEU A 66 -1.40 36.74 -79.46
N LEU A 67 -0.56 35.72 -79.71
CA LEU A 67 -0.42 34.92 -80.95
C LEU A 67 0.00 35.68 -82.23
N LEU A 68 1.16 35.31 -82.79
CA LEU A 68 1.30 34.85 -84.19
C LEU A 68 2.62 34.09 -84.40
N SER A 69 2.82 33.53 -85.59
CA SER A 69 3.80 32.47 -85.89
C SER A 69 4.75 32.81 -87.05
N GLU A 70 5.60 31.82 -87.39
CA GLU A 70 6.14 31.49 -88.73
C GLU A 70 7.61 31.81 -89.13
N ASN A 71 8.17 30.78 -89.78
CA ASN A 71 9.16 30.72 -90.87
C ASN A 71 10.69 30.81 -90.63
N GLN A 72 11.28 29.63 -90.80
CA GLN A 72 12.63 29.29 -91.30
C GLN A 72 12.87 29.83 -92.76
N PRO A 73 13.99 29.52 -93.48
CA PRO A 73 15.23 28.82 -93.09
C PRO A 73 16.56 29.52 -93.48
N GLY A 74 17.65 29.05 -92.87
CA GLY A 74 18.78 28.47 -93.62
C GLY A 74 19.92 29.37 -94.12
N ALA A 75 21.13 29.12 -93.60
CA ALA A 75 22.39 29.09 -94.37
C ALA A 75 23.51 28.41 -93.56
N SER A 76 24.22 27.45 -94.17
CA SER A 76 25.64 27.22 -93.87
C SER A 76 26.45 27.93 -94.98
N PRO A 77 27.71 28.31 -94.72
CA PRO A 77 28.76 27.51 -95.37
C PRO A 77 30.11 27.45 -94.64
N LEU A 78 30.97 26.55 -95.16
CA LEU A 78 32.44 26.59 -95.18
C LEU A 78 33.22 26.50 -93.86
N ALA A 79 34.04 25.45 -93.79
CA ALA A 79 35.16 25.36 -92.86
C ALA A 79 36.34 26.25 -93.29
N GLN A 80 37.09 26.76 -92.31
CA GLN A 80 38.42 27.33 -92.48
C GLN A 80 39.38 26.73 -91.45
N HIS A 81 40.69 26.81 -91.70
CA HIS A 81 41.73 26.08 -90.96
C HIS A 81 42.83 27.04 -90.50
N GLN A 82 43.51 26.67 -89.40
CA GLN A 82 44.68 27.37 -88.79
C GLN A 82 44.35 28.71 -88.09
N PRO A 83 45.20 29.21 -87.16
CA PRO A 83 46.52 28.73 -86.72
C PRO A 83 46.56 28.15 -85.28
N PRO A 84 47.68 27.50 -84.86
CA PRO A 84 47.90 27.12 -83.47
C PRO A 84 48.21 28.36 -82.59
N GLY A 85 47.65 28.39 -81.37
CA GLY A 85 47.85 29.48 -80.41
C GLY A 85 46.58 30.24 -80.00
N SER A 86 45.39 29.74 -80.34
CA SER A 86 44.12 30.32 -79.90
C SER A 86 43.90 30.16 -78.39
N VAL A 87 43.78 31.29 -77.69
CA VAL A 87 43.34 31.34 -76.28
C VAL A 87 41.93 30.74 -76.18
N LEU A 88 41.70 29.85 -75.22
CA LEU A 88 40.37 29.30 -74.94
C LEU A 88 39.39 30.43 -74.62
N SER A 89 38.27 30.47 -75.33
CA SER A 89 37.18 31.38 -74.99
C SER A 89 36.56 30.92 -73.65
N PRO A 90 36.38 31.80 -72.66
CA PRO A 90 35.86 31.41 -71.36
C PRO A 90 34.42 30.91 -71.50
N CYS A 91 34.18 29.67 -71.06
CA CYS A 91 32.85 29.09 -71.01
C CYS A 91 31.99 29.85 -70.01
N LYS A 92 30.73 30.14 -70.36
CA LYS A 92 29.80 30.86 -69.47
C LYS A 92 29.30 29.91 -68.38
N SER A 93 29.55 30.23 -67.11
CA SER A 93 29.06 29.44 -65.97
C SER A 93 27.54 29.22 -66.04
N ILE A 94 27.09 28.02 -65.68
CA ILE A 94 25.67 27.64 -65.70
C ILE A 94 25.09 27.83 -64.30
N VAL A 95 23.87 28.36 -64.20
CA VAL A 95 23.14 28.45 -62.92
C VAL A 95 21.99 27.45 -62.92
N VAL A 96 22.04 26.49 -62.00
CA VAL A 96 20.94 25.55 -61.71
C VAL A 96 19.96 26.22 -60.75
N LYS A 97 18.68 26.29 -61.14
CA LYS A 97 17.68 27.18 -60.51
C LYS A 97 16.99 26.57 -59.29
N GLU A 98 16.48 27.48 -58.45
CA GLU A 98 15.59 27.29 -57.29
C GLU A 98 14.47 26.24 -57.46
N ALA A 99 13.95 26.02 -58.67
CA ALA A 99 12.94 24.97 -58.93
C ALA A 99 13.42 23.54 -58.58
N GLU A 100 14.75 23.33 -58.48
CA GLU A 100 15.38 22.07 -58.06
C GLU A 100 15.96 22.16 -56.63
N LYS A 101 15.65 23.21 -55.85
CA LYS A 101 16.25 23.54 -54.55
C LYS A 101 16.33 22.34 -53.60
N LEU A 102 15.23 21.62 -53.38
CA LEU A 102 15.21 20.44 -52.51
C LEU A 102 16.22 19.36 -52.93
N LYS A 103 16.49 19.18 -54.23
CA LYS A 103 17.51 18.25 -54.72
C LYS A 103 18.92 18.80 -54.57
N LEU A 104 19.10 20.11 -54.76
CA LEU A 104 20.38 20.79 -54.51
C LEU A 104 20.74 20.72 -53.01
N ASP A 105 19.76 20.89 -52.12
CA ASP A 105 19.92 20.76 -50.68
C ASP A 105 20.21 19.31 -50.25
N PHE A 106 19.57 18.32 -50.89
CA PHE A 106 19.95 16.91 -50.74
C PHE A 106 21.41 16.67 -51.17
N ILE A 107 21.84 17.15 -52.35
CA ILE A 107 23.22 17.02 -52.83
C ILE A 107 24.23 17.73 -51.90
N ARG A 108 23.84 18.86 -51.30
CA ARG A 108 24.66 19.63 -50.36
C ARG A 108 24.81 18.94 -48.99
N GLY A 109 23.75 18.26 -48.53
CA GLY A 109 23.72 17.58 -47.22
C GLY A 109 24.19 16.13 -47.24
N SER A 110 24.05 15.43 -48.37
CA SER A 110 24.45 14.03 -48.54
C SER A 110 25.87 13.95 -49.04
N LYS A 111 26.74 13.26 -48.30
CA LYS A 111 28.12 13.04 -48.75
C LYS A 111 28.16 12.15 -49.99
N THR A 112 27.38 11.07 -50.02
CA THR A 112 27.32 10.16 -51.18
C THR A 112 26.84 10.89 -52.43
N ALA A 113 25.79 11.73 -52.32
CA ALA A 113 25.27 12.48 -53.45
C ALA A 113 26.17 13.66 -53.85
N TRP A 114 26.93 14.24 -52.93
CA TRP A 114 27.99 15.21 -53.24
C TRP A 114 29.12 14.56 -54.04
N ASP A 115 29.72 13.48 -53.52
CA ASP A 115 30.87 12.81 -54.12
C ASP A 115 30.53 12.27 -55.53
N GLU A 116 29.34 11.69 -55.72
CA GLU A 116 28.85 11.22 -57.03
C GLU A 116 28.53 12.39 -58.00
N PHE A 117 28.02 13.52 -57.50
CA PHE A 117 27.74 14.71 -58.32
C PHE A 117 29.05 15.36 -58.82
N VAL A 118 30.01 15.58 -57.92
CA VAL A 118 31.32 16.14 -58.27
C VAL A 118 32.07 15.20 -59.22
N GLN A 119 32.02 13.88 -59.00
CA GLN A 119 32.59 12.91 -59.93
C GLN A 119 31.96 13.04 -61.34
N LYS A 120 30.63 13.13 -61.43
CA LYS A 120 29.93 13.28 -62.72
C LYS A 120 30.21 14.61 -63.40
N LEU A 121 30.36 15.71 -62.66
CA LEU A 121 30.77 17.01 -63.19
C LEU A 121 32.23 17.01 -63.66
N SER A 122 33.13 16.32 -62.96
CA SER A 122 34.54 16.23 -63.36
C SER A 122 34.74 15.62 -64.76
N ILE A 123 33.88 14.67 -65.14
CA ILE A 123 33.89 13.99 -66.46
C ILE A 123 33.53 14.95 -67.59
N VAL A 124 32.73 15.99 -67.32
CA VAL A 124 32.36 17.06 -68.25
C VAL A 124 33.14 18.36 -68.00
N HIS A 125 34.26 18.29 -67.27
CA HIS A 125 35.12 19.42 -66.91
C HIS A 125 34.35 20.59 -66.26
N ALA A 126 33.50 20.26 -65.29
CA ALA A 126 32.78 21.24 -64.48
C ALA A 126 33.06 21.07 -62.98
N GLU A 127 32.97 22.17 -62.23
CA GLU A 127 33.10 22.21 -60.76
C GLU A 127 31.95 23.05 -60.17
N PRO A 128 31.25 22.58 -59.11
CA PRO A 128 30.09 23.26 -58.58
C PRO A 128 30.39 24.17 -57.38
N GLU A 129 29.98 25.43 -57.46
CA GLU A 129 29.87 26.37 -56.35
C GLU A 129 28.39 26.46 -55.91
N PHE A 130 28.09 26.13 -54.66
CA PHE A 130 26.71 26.17 -54.13
C PHE A 130 26.46 27.47 -53.36
N THR A 131 25.48 28.24 -53.81
CA THR A 131 24.85 29.35 -53.08
C THR A 131 23.62 28.85 -52.32
N ASP A 132 22.98 29.68 -51.50
CA ASP A 132 21.82 29.24 -50.69
C ASP A 132 20.66 28.69 -51.54
N ASP A 133 20.33 29.34 -52.67
CA ASP A 133 19.19 28.97 -53.53
C ASP A 133 19.56 28.40 -54.92
N SER A 134 20.84 28.31 -55.27
CA SER A 134 21.29 27.88 -56.61
C SER A 134 22.68 27.26 -56.63
N ALA A 135 22.96 26.40 -57.62
CA ALA A 135 24.31 25.91 -57.89
C ALA A 135 24.87 26.57 -59.16
N ILE A 136 26.04 27.18 -59.05
CA ILE A 136 26.81 27.79 -60.15
C ILE A 136 27.87 26.78 -60.58
N LEU A 137 27.93 26.48 -61.87
CA LEU A 137 28.85 25.48 -62.42
C LEU A 137 29.92 26.18 -63.24
N HIS A 138 31.18 26.03 -62.82
CA HIS A 138 32.36 26.65 -63.44
C HIS A 138 33.07 25.65 -64.34
N SER A 139 33.70 26.14 -65.42
CA SER A 139 34.48 25.32 -66.36
C SER A 139 35.90 25.11 -65.87
N THR A 140 36.32 23.84 -65.70
CA THR A 140 37.70 23.46 -65.38
C THR A 140 38.55 23.16 -66.62
N LEU A 141 38.03 23.38 -67.83
CA LEU A 141 38.79 23.27 -69.09
C LEU A 141 39.98 24.23 -69.12
N ASN A 142 41.19 23.68 -69.22
CA ASN A 142 42.43 24.43 -69.42
C ASN A 142 43.08 24.09 -70.78
N ALA A 143 44.20 24.74 -71.12
CA ALA A 143 44.90 24.54 -72.39
C ALA A 143 45.65 23.19 -72.51
N GLU A 144 45.72 22.41 -71.43
CA GLU A 144 46.42 21.12 -71.34
C GLU A 144 45.46 19.95 -71.60
N VAL A 145 44.14 20.15 -71.43
CA VAL A 145 43.11 19.14 -71.74
C VAL A 145 43.11 18.82 -73.24
N GLN A 146 43.35 17.56 -73.57
CA GLN A 146 43.46 17.10 -74.96
C GLN A 146 42.14 17.30 -75.72
N GLY A 147 42.12 18.28 -76.63
CA GLY A 147 40.93 18.63 -77.41
C GLY A 147 40.02 19.70 -76.78
N ALA A 148 40.50 20.44 -75.76
CA ALA A 148 39.75 21.48 -75.04
C ALA A 148 38.90 22.41 -75.93
N HIS A 149 39.39 22.84 -77.10
CA HIS A 149 38.62 23.70 -78.01
C HIS A 149 37.33 23.04 -78.55
N LYS A 150 37.30 21.71 -78.72
CA LYS A 150 36.08 21.00 -79.12
C LYS A 150 35.12 20.87 -77.94
N LEU A 151 35.65 20.51 -76.77
CA LEU A 151 34.86 20.40 -75.53
C LEU A 151 34.24 21.74 -75.15
N ALA A 152 34.98 22.84 -75.18
CA ALA A 152 34.48 24.19 -74.89
C ALA A 152 33.32 24.66 -75.79
N ALA A 153 33.16 24.07 -76.99
CA ALA A 153 32.05 24.38 -77.90
C ALA A 153 30.74 23.66 -77.53
N THR A 154 30.81 22.51 -76.85
CA THR A 154 29.63 21.73 -76.41
C THR A 154 29.43 21.76 -74.90
N TRP A 155 30.42 22.17 -74.11
CA TRP A 155 30.47 22.17 -72.64
C TRP A 155 29.17 22.67 -71.98
N THR A 156 28.59 23.79 -72.45
CA THR A 156 27.35 24.31 -71.86
C THR A 156 26.17 23.35 -72.02
N HIS A 157 26.07 22.65 -73.15
CA HIS A 157 25.07 21.60 -73.38
C HIS A 157 25.40 20.35 -72.55
N ASP A 158 26.65 19.88 -72.60
CA ASP A 158 27.05 18.59 -72.01
C ASP A 158 26.95 18.59 -70.48
N VAL A 159 27.29 19.72 -69.84
CA VAL A 159 27.08 19.95 -68.41
C VAL A 159 25.59 20.06 -68.07
N GLN A 160 24.78 20.77 -68.90
CA GLN A 160 23.33 20.83 -68.70
C GLN A 160 22.67 19.46 -68.82
N GLU A 161 23.08 18.62 -69.78
CA GLU A 161 22.59 17.25 -69.91
C GLU A 161 23.02 16.40 -68.71
N ALA A 162 24.30 16.43 -68.33
CA ALA A 162 24.82 15.67 -67.19
C ALA A 162 24.08 16.00 -65.87
N VAL A 163 23.86 17.30 -65.60
CA VAL A 163 23.13 17.78 -64.42
C VAL A 163 21.65 17.41 -64.49
N THR A 164 20.99 17.63 -65.62
CA THR A 164 19.56 17.27 -65.81
C THR A 164 19.34 15.76 -65.66
N LYS A 165 20.30 14.95 -66.14
CA LYS A 165 20.30 13.49 -66.02
C LYS A 165 20.54 13.04 -64.58
N TYR A 166 21.39 13.75 -63.81
CA TYR A 166 21.62 13.48 -62.40
C TYR A 166 20.41 13.85 -61.52
N LEU A 167 19.88 15.06 -61.68
CA LEU A 167 18.69 15.56 -60.97
C LEU A 167 17.40 14.77 -61.32
N ARG A 168 17.41 13.95 -62.38
CA ARG A 168 16.35 12.98 -62.70
C ARG A 168 16.50 11.65 -61.93
N GLY A 169 17.70 11.32 -61.44
CA GLY A 169 17.95 10.17 -60.57
C GLY A 169 17.64 10.41 -59.09
N ILE A 170 17.36 11.66 -58.71
CA ILE A 170 16.91 12.06 -57.38
C ILE A 170 15.40 12.29 -57.44
N ALA A 171 14.66 11.54 -56.61
CA ALA A 171 13.21 11.68 -56.46
C ALA A 171 12.86 12.63 -55.31
N ILE A 172 11.66 13.22 -55.39
CA ILE A 172 11.02 13.94 -54.29
C ILE A 172 9.61 13.36 -54.14
N HIS A 173 9.28 12.87 -52.95
CA HIS A 173 7.91 12.48 -52.58
C HIS A 173 7.39 13.42 -51.49
N LYS A 174 6.16 13.94 -51.63
CA LYS A 174 5.51 14.81 -50.63
C LYS A 174 4.46 14.02 -49.84
N ILE A 175 4.49 14.14 -48.51
CA ILE A 175 3.58 13.48 -47.56
C ILE A 175 2.84 14.56 -46.75
N THR A 176 1.54 14.74 -46.98
CA THR A 176 0.70 15.65 -46.19
C THR A 176 0.34 15.01 -44.84
N VAL A 177 0.46 15.77 -43.75
CA VAL A 177 0.28 15.26 -42.37
C VAL A 177 -0.61 16.23 -41.58
N THR A 178 -1.46 15.69 -40.72
CA THR A 178 -2.37 16.45 -39.86
C THR A 178 -1.69 16.92 -38.58
N ASP A 179 -2.17 18.03 -38.01
CA ASP A 179 -1.53 18.71 -36.87
C ASP A 179 -1.47 17.84 -35.59
N ASP A 180 -2.43 16.92 -35.44
CA ASP A 180 -2.53 15.97 -34.32
C ASP A 180 -1.47 14.86 -34.34
N ILE A 181 -0.90 14.57 -35.51
CA ILE A 181 0.11 13.51 -35.72
C ILE A 181 1.51 14.08 -35.97
N TRP A 182 1.60 15.36 -36.38
CA TRP A 182 2.83 16.01 -36.82
C TRP A 182 4.03 15.77 -35.91
N GLN A 183 3.92 16.05 -34.60
CA GLN A 183 5.07 15.99 -33.68
C GLN A 183 5.59 14.56 -33.45
N THR A 184 4.69 13.58 -33.46
CA THR A 184 5.05 12.16 -33.27
C THR A 184 5.74 11.62 -34.52
N LEU A 185 5.23 11.94 -35.71
CA LEU A 185 5.88 11.57 -36.97
C LEU A 185 7.22 12.31 -37.14
N GLU A 186 7.29 13.60 -36.83
CA GLU A 186 8.54 14.38 -36.92
C GLU A 186 9.65 13.83 -36.00
N THR A 187 9.28 13.18 -34.89
CA THR A 187 10.22 12.44 -34.05
C THR A 187 10.63 11.12 -34.71
N SER A 188 9.65 10.27 -35.04
CA SER A 188 9.90 8.92 -35.59
C SER A 188 10.68 8.92 -36.92
N VAL A 189 10.58 9.99 -37.71
CA VAL A 189 11.16 10.07 -39.05
C VAL A 189 12.59 10.65 -39.05
N LYS A 190 13.02 11.31 -37.96
CA LYS A 190 14.42 11.74 -37.79
C LYS A 190 15.37 10.54 -37.70
N ASP A 191 14.93 9.47 -37.04
CA ASP A 191 15.70 8.25 -36.84
C ASP A 191 15.74 7.35 -38.10
N ALA A 192 14.85 7.60 -39.08
CA ALA A 192 14.75 6.85 -40.33
C ALA A 192 15.53 7.49 -41.51
N ALA A 193 16.04 8.72 -41.36
CA ALA A 193 16.80 9.40 -42.41
C ALA A 193 18.20 8.79 -42.60
N SER A 194 18.73 8.85 -43.84
CA SER A 194 20.06 8.33 -44.17
C SER A 194 20.81 9.23 -45.15
N ASP A 195 22.13 9.06 -45.27
CA ASP A 195 22.93 9.76 -46.29
C ASP A 195 22.46 9.50 -47.74
N SER A 196 21.61 8.50 -47.97
CA SER A 196 21.03 8.18 -49.29
C SER A 196 19.63 8.77 -49.54
N ALA A 197 18.92 9.18 -48.48
CA ALA A 197 17.60 9.81 -48.53
C ALA A 197 17.27 10.57 -47.23
N PHE A 198 16.92 11.84 -47.35
CA PHE A 198 16.53 12.74 -46.26
C PHE A 198 15.02 13.01 -46.23
N VAL A 199 14.58 13.63 -45.14
CA VAL A 199 13.21 14.14 -45.01
C VAL A 199 13.24 15.59 -44.53
N HIS A 200 12.69 16.49 -45.34
CA HIS A 200 12.59 17.92 -45.05
C HIS A 200 11.18 18.26 -44.55
N PRO A 201 11.00 18.68 -43.28
CA PRO A 201 9.70 19.09 -42.74
C PRO A 201 9.32 20.50 -43.20
N LEU A 202 8.45 20.61 -44.19
CA LEU A 202 7.93 21.88 -44.71
C LEU A 202 6.69 22.29 -43.89
N ARG A 203 6.94 22.85 -42.70
CA ARG A 203 5.91 23.20 -41.70
C ARG A 203 4.81 24.12 -42.25
N GLU A 204 5.18 25.08 -43.09
CA GLU A 204 4.23 26.05 -43.69
C GLU A 204 3.29 25.39 -44.72
N GLU A 205 3.78 24.38 -45.45
CA GLU A 205 2.98 23.57 -46.40
C GLU A 205 2.25 22.39 -45.72
N LYS A 206 2.44 22.18 -44.41
CA LYS A 206 1.98 21.00 -43.64
C LYS A 206 2.31 19.65 -44.31
N LEU A 207 3.53 19.54 -44.82
CA LEU A 207 4.01 18.29 -45.42
C LEU A 207 5.49 18.00 -45.17
N PHE A 208 5.83 16.73 -45.26
CA PHE A 208 7.21 16.24 -45.29
C PHE A 208 7.60 15.96 -46.74
N ALA A 209 8.77 16.45 -47.17
CA ALA A 209 9.35 16.14 -48.46
C ALA A 209 10.48 15.11 -48.27
N VAL A 210 10.26 13.87 -48.72
CA VAL A 210 11.29 12.82 -48.76
C VAL A 210 12.11 13.02 -50.02
N VAL A 211 13.42 13.19 -49.90
CA VAL A 211 14.32 13.53 -51.02
C VAL A 211 15.55 12.63 -51.01
N GLY A 212 15.88 12.04 -52.15
CA GLY A 212 17.07 11.21 -52.28
C GLY A 212 17.13 10.44 -53.59
N PHE A 213 18.09 9.51 -53.72
CA PHE A 213 18.16 8.63 -54.87
C PHE A 213 16.87 7.83 -55.04
N SER A 214 16.36 7.68 -56.28
CA SER A 214 14.97 7.24 -56.54
C SER A 214 14.53 5.96 -55.81
N SER A 215 15.40 4.96 -55.66
CA SER A 215 15.13 3.74 -54.89
C SER A 215 14.99 4.02 -53.39
N ASN A 216 15.91 4.79 -52.84
CA ASN A 216 16.08 5.03 -51.41
C ASN A 216 15.02 6.00 -50.89
N ALA A 217 14.72 7.05 -51.67
CA ALA A 217 13.62 7.97 -51.39
C ALA A 217 12.25 7.27 -51.43
N THR A 218 12.07 6.29 -52.32
CA THR A 218 10.80 5.53 -52.40
C THR A 218 10.64 4.57 -51.24
N SER A 219 11.67 3.79 -50.89
CA SER A 219 11.63 2.90 -49.71
C SER A 219 11.46 3.68 -48.40
N LEU A 220 12.09 4.85 -48.26
CA LEU A 220 11.89 5.73 -47.11
C LEU A 220 10.47 6.32 -47.08
N TYR A 221 9.93 6.73 -48.23
CA TYR A 221 8.53 7.18 -48.34
C TYR A 221 7.54 6.08 -47.94
N GLU A 222 7.73 4.84 -48.39
CA GLU A 222 6.88 3.69 -48.04
C GLU A 222 6.86 3.46 -46.53
N HIS A 223 8.03 3.42 -45.88
CA HIS A 223 8.15 3.25 -44.43
C HIS A 223 7.51 4.40 -43.63
N ILE A 224 7.64 5.65 -44.10
CA ILE A 224 6.99 6.81 -43.47
C ILE A 224 5.47 6.76 -43.66
N MET A 225 4.98 6.26 -44.80
CA MET A 225 3.54 6.08 -45.04
C MET A 225 2.94 4.98 -44.15
N GLU A 226 3.62 3.85 -43.95
CA GLU A 226 3.23 2.83 -42.96
C GLU A 226 3.16 3.41 -41.55
N THR A 227 4.18 4.18 -41.16
CA THR A 227 4.27 4.85 -39.84
C THR A 227 3.14 5.88 -39.66
N LEU A 228 2.87 6.69 -40.69
CA LEU A 228 1.79 7.67 -40.71
C LEU A 228 0.41 7.00 -40.59
N GLU A 229 0.20 5.87 -41.26
CA GLU A 229 -1.08 5.16 -41.21
C GLU A 229 -1.32 4.50 -39.85
N SER A 230 -0.29 3.90 -39.25
CA SER A 230 -0.32 3.44 -37.85
C SER A 230 -0.65 4.57 -36.87
N LEU A 231 0.01 5.74 -37.01
CA LEU A 231 -0.26 6.90 -36.17
C LEU A 231 -1.65 7.51 -36.37
N LYS A 232 -2.23 7.43 -37.58
CA LYS A 232 -3.64 7.82 -37.80
C LYS A 232 -4.60 6.89 -37.09
N GLN A 233 -4.41 5.58 -37.22
CA GLN A 233 -5.28 4.60 -36.59
C GLN A 233 -5.25 4.73 -35.06
N GLU A 234 -4.07 4.99 -34.49
CA GLU A 234 -3.92 5.31 -33.06
C GLU A 234 -4.51 6.67 -32.66
N ALA A 235 -4.45 7.69 -33.54
CA ALA A 235 -5.06 9.00 -33.29
C ALA A 235 -6.60 8.97 -33.35
N GLU A 236 -7.19 8.19 -34.26
CA GLU A 236 -8.64 7.95 -34.28
C GLU A 236 -9.08 7.07 -33.10
N ARG A 237 -8.32 6.02 -32.76
CA ARG A 237 -8.55 5.19 -31.55
C ARG A 237 -8.66 6.05 -30.28
N LYS A 238 -7.81 7.08 -30.16
CA LYS A 238 -7.82 8.07 -29.08
C LYS A 238 -8.96 9.09 -29.12
N LYS A 239 -9.60 9.32 -30.26
CA LYS A 239 -10.78 10.20 -30.38
C LYS A 239 -12.05 9.50 -29.90
N ASP A 240 -12.09 8.16 -30.00
CA ASP A 240 -13.18 7.31 -29.48
C ASP A 240 -12.95 6.79 -28.05
N GLU A 241 -11.86 7.20 -27.38
CA GLU A 241 -11.66 6.95 -25.94
C GLU A 241 -12.71 7.68 -25.10
N ILE A 242 -13.42 6.94 -24.24
CA ILE A 242 -14.34 7.46 -23.23
C ILE A 242 -13.78 7.27 -21.82
N THR A 243 -14.29 8.03 -20.86
CA THR A 243 -14.05 7.81 -19.43
C THR A 243 -15.39 7.70 -18.72
N GLU A 244 -15.76 6.48 -18.31
CA GLU A 244 -17.00 6.19 -17.60
C GLU A 244 -16.74 6.03 -16.10
N ARG A 245 -17.68 6.50 -15.26
CA ARG A 245 -17.57 6.42 -13.79
C ARG A 245 -18.81 5.79 -13.19
N ASN A 246 -18.63 4.67 -12.50
CA ASN A 246 -19.73 3.95 -11.87
C ASN A 246 -19.75 4.15 -10.35
N ARG A 247 -20.72 4.94 -9.89
CA ARG A 247 -21.01 5.24 -8.47
C ARG A 247 -22.21 4.45 -7.91
N LYS A 248 -22.67 3.42 -8.63
CA LYS A 248 -23.85 2.61 -8.24
C LYS A 248 -23.48 1.40 -7.37
N LEU A 249 -22.19 1.06 -7.30
CA LEU A 249 -21.69 -0.08 -6.54
C LEU A 249 -21.56 0.25 -5.05
N ASN A 250 -21.81 -0.74 -4.19
CA ASN A 250 -21.62 -0.62 -2.75
C ASN A 250 -20.17 -0.95 -2.31
N SER A 251 -19.88 -0.72 -1.02
CA SER A 251 -18.54 -0.93 -0.43
C SER A 251 -18.02 -2.36 -0.65
N ALA A 252 -18.83 -3.38 -0.32
CA ALA A 252 -18.48 -4.78 -0.54
C ALA A 252 -18.20 -5.10 -2.02
N GLN A 253 -19.02 -4.59 -2.95
CA GLN A 253 -18.84 -4.81 -4.39
C GLN A 253 -17.51 -4.23 -4.91
N LEU A 254 -17.17 -3.00 -4.54
CA LEU A 254 -15.89 -2.40 -4.92
C LEU A 254 -14.71 -3.12 -4.25
N ARG A 255 -14.83 -3.49 -2.97
CA ARG A 255 -13.78 -4.21 -2.23
C ARG A 255 -13.53 -5.61 -2.76
N ILE A 256 -14.54 -6.35 -3.23
CA ILE A 256 -14.33 -7.69 -3.79
C ILE A 256 -13.73 -7.64 -5.20
N LEU A 257 -14.09 -6.63 -6.01
CA LEU A 257 -13.43 -6.37 -7.30
C LEU A 257 -11.93 -6.07 -7.10
N ALA A 258 -11.58 -5.19 -6.15
CA ALA A 258 -10.19 -4.90 -5.81
C ALA A 258 -9.45 -6.12 -5.23
N ALA A 259 -10.09 -6.90 -4.35
CA ALA A 259 -9.49 -8.11 -3.79
C ALA A 259 -9.30 -9.25 -4.81
N MET A 260 -10.00 -9.20 -5.95
CA MET A 260 -9.82 -10.09 -7.09
C MET A 260 -8.86 -9.54 -8.16
N SER A 261 -8.30 -8.34 -7.98
CA SER A 261 -7.51 -7.61 -8.99
C SER A 261 -8.22 -7.51 -10.34
N PHE A 262 -9.51 -7.16 -10.31
CA PHE A 262 -10.35 -7.03 -11.50
C PHE A 262 -9.78 -6.07 -12.55
N ASP A 263 -9.10 -5.02 -12.09
CA ASP A 263 -8.32 -4.09 -12.91
C ASP A 263 -7.24 -4.78 -13.76
N VAL A 264 -6.50 -5.70 -13.14
CA VAL A 264 -5.45 -6.49 -13.80
C VAL A 264 -6.02 -7.55 -14.75
N GLU A 265 -7.23 -8.06 -14.48
CA GLU A 265 -7.91 -9.00 -15.39
C GLU A 265 -8.56 -8.31 -16.59
N VAL A 266 -8.97 -7.04 -16.47
CA VAL A 266 -9.46 -6.22 -17.60
C VAL A 266 -8.30 -5.80 -18.51
N ASP A 267 -7.19 -5.30 -17.95
CA ASP A 267 -5.98 -4.89 -18.72
C ASP A 267 -5.40 -6.03 -19.57
N LYS A 268 -5.51 -7.28 -19.11
CA LYS A 268 -5.15 -8.50 -19.87
C LYS A 268 -6.13 -8.88 -21.00
N ARG A 269 -7.41 -8.48 -20.89
CA ARG A 269 -8.50 -8.96 -21.77
C ARG A 269 -8.85 -7.94 -22.85
N TYR A 270 -8.76 -6.65 -22.53
CA TYR A 270 -9.22 -5.55 -23.36
C TYR A 270 -8.07 -4.55 -23.57
N GLU A 271 -7.37 -4.66 -24.70
CA GLU A 271 -6.15 -3.86 -24.96
C GLU A 271 -6.43 -2.35 -24.90
N GLY A 272 -5.77 -1.66 -23.97
CA GLY A 272 -5.92 -0.23 -23.77
C GLY A 272 -7.04 0.19 -22.81
N VAL A 273 -7.89 -0.75 -22.34
CA VAL A 273 -8.86 -0.44 -21.28
C VAL A 273 -8.18 -0.40 -19.92
N LYS A 274 -8.28 0.76 -19.26
CA LYS A 274 -7.73 0.98 -17.91
C LYS A 274 -8.86 1.13 -16.91
N VAL A 275 -8.74 0.40 -15.80
CA VAL A 275 -9.69 0.39 -14.70
C VAL A 275 -9.01 0.89 -13.43
N ASP A 276 -9.73 1.71 -12.67
CA ASP A 276 -9.27 2.30 -11.41
C ASP A 276 -10.40 2.18 -10.37
N ILE A 277 -10.10 1.67 -9.18
CA ILE A 277 -11.09 1.29 -8.14
C ILE A 277 -10.85 2.12 -6.88
N ASP A 278 -11.49 3.30 -6.81
CA ASP A 278 -11.38 4.19 -5.66
C ASP A 278 -12.36 3.78 -4.54
N LEU A 279 -11.85 3.03 -3.57
CA LEU A 279 -12.58 2.61 -2.37
C LEU A 279 -12.96 3.79 -1.44
N GLY A 280 -12.28 4.94 -1.55
CA GLY A 280 -12.53 6.14 -0.76
C GLY A 280 -13.66 6.99 -1.33
N GLN A 281 -13.61 7.30 -2.63
CA GLN A 281 -14.70 7.98 -3.36
C GLN A 281 -15.88 7.06 -3.67
N ARG A 282 -15.72 5.73 -3.50
CA ARG A 282 -16.69 4.68 -3.81
C ARG A 282 -17.11 4.70 -5.28
N GLU A 283 -16.12 4.75 -6.17
CA GLU A 283 -16.33 4.63 -7.61
C GLU A 283 -15.33 3.70 -8.28
N ILE A 284 -15.76 3.12 -9.39
CA ILE A 284 -14.88 2.45 -10.35
C ILE A 284 -14.91 3.26 -11.65
N ILE A 285 -13.72 3.53 -12.20
CA ILE A 285 -13.50 4.35 -13.39
C ILE A 285 -12.97 3.45 -14.49
N PHE A 286 -13.63 3.47 -15.65
CA PHE A 286 -13.17 2.78 -16.87
C PHE A 286 -12.71 3.83 -17.89
N ARG A 287 -11.60 3.58 -18.58
CA ARG A 287 -11.10 4.42 -19.67
C ARG A 287 -10.65 3.56 -20.84
N GLY A 288 -10.99 3.93 -22.06
CA GLY A 288 -10.69 3.16 -23.28
C GLY A 288 -11.77 3.36 -24.35
N ILE A 289 -11.72 2.59 -25.44
CA ILE A 289 -12.72 2.67 -26.51
C ILE A 289 -14.10 2.30 -25.97
N ARG A 290 -15.16 2.98 -26.44
CA ARG A 290 -16.54 2.75 -25.99
C ARG A 290 -17.00 1.29 -26.00
N GLN A 291 -16.59 0.49 -26.97
CA GLN A 291 -17.01 -0.92 -27.02
C GLN A 291 -16.38 -1.72 -25.87
N ASP A 292 -15.05 -1.71 -25.78
CA ASP A 292 -14.31 -2.49 -24.77
C ASP A 292 -14.63 -2.02 -23.34
N VAL A 293 -14.91 -0.72 -23.14
CA VAL A 293 -15.39 -0.17 -21.87
C VAL A 293 -16.79 -0.69 -21.49
N ASN A 294 -17.68 -0.91 -22.47
CA ASN A 294 -18.99 -1.52 -22.21
C ASN A 294 -18.85 -3.01 -21.90
N ASP A 295 -18.04 -3.74 -22.67
CA ASP A 295 -17.85 -5.18 -22.52
C ASP A 295 -17.16 -5.50 -21.18
N ALA A 296 -16.17 -4.71 -20.77
CA ALA A 296 -15.57 -4.78 -19.43
C ALA A 296 -16.56 -4.43 -18.29
N GLN A 297 -17.54 -3.56 -18.53
CA GLN A 297 -18.62 -3.30 -17.57
C GLN A 297 -19.64 -4.45 -17.49
N VAL A 298 -19.90 -5.17 -18.60
CA VAL A 298 -20.70 -6.39 -18.59
C VAL A 298 -19.98 -7.48 -17.78
N ASP A 299 -18.70 -7.73 -18.06
CA ASP A 299 -17.85 -8.65 -17.29
C ASP A 299 -17.90 -8.34 -15.78
N MET A 300 -17.75 -7.06 -15.40
CA MET A 300 -17.86 -6.61 -14.01
C MET A 300 -19.20 -6.98 -13.38
N TYR A 301 -20.32 -6.76 -14.07
CA TYR A 301 -21.66 -7.04 -13.55
C TYR A 301 -21.96 -8.56 -13.50
N GLU A 302 -21.48 -9.35 -14.46
CA GLU A 302 -21.59 -10.82 -14.41
C GLU A 302 -20.75 -11.41 -13.28
N LEU A 303 -19.56 -10.85 -13.03
CA LEU A 303 -18.71 -11.21 -11.89
C LEU A 303 -19.41 -10.89 -10.56
N LEU A 304 -19.97 -9.69 -10.41
CA LEU A 304 -20.71 -9.28 -9.22
C LEU A 304 -22.00 -10.07 -8.98
N ASN A 305 -22.67 -10.57 -10.03
CA ASN A 305 -23.87 -11.42 -9.90
C ASN A 305 -23.54 -12.84 -9.39
N GLN A 306 -22.31 -13.31 -9.63
CA GLN A 306 -21.82 -14.59 -9.10
C GLN A 306 -21.47 -14.50 -7.61
N VAL A 307 -21.06 -13.32 -7.11
CA VAL A 307 -20.81 -13.08 -5.68
C VAL A 307 -22.05 -13.43 -4.84
N LYS A 308 -21.84 -14.25 -3.81
CA LYS A 308 -22.81 -14.59 -2.77
C LYS A 308 -22.39 -13.96 -1.46
N SER A 309 -23.32 -13.77 -0.53
CA SER A 309 -23.02 -13.24 0.81
C SER A 309 -23.75 -14.01 1.90
N LYS A 310 -23.18 -13.98 3.12
CA LYS A 310 -23.76 -14.62 4.31
C LYS A 310 -23.49 -13.82 5.58
N HIS A 311 -24.48 -13.78 6.45
CA HIS A 311 -24.35 -13.23 7.80
C HIS A 311 -23.76 -14.30 8.72
N ILE A 312 -22.72 -13.94 9.47
CA ILE A 312 -22.04 -14.86 10.40
C ILE A 312 -22.66 -14.68 11.80
N ALA A 313 -23.56 -15.59 12.15
CA ALA A 313 -24.14 -15.65 13.49
C ALA A 313 -23.08 -15.98 14.56
N ASN A 314 -23.38 -15.59 15.80
CA ASN A 314 -22.62 -15.91 17.02
C ASN A 314 -21.17 -15.36 17.04
N ILE A 315 -20.94 -14.16 16.47
CA ILE A 315 -19.69 -13.40 16.64
C ILE A 315 -19.85 -12.38 17.77
N SER A 316 -19.06 -12.53 18.84
CA SER A 316 -19.08 -11.64 20.01
C SER A 316 -18.56 -10.23 19.70
N ASP A 317 -18.91 -9.28 20.55
CA ASP A 317 -18.52 -7.87 20.42
C ASP A 317 -17.00 -7.69 20.35
N SER A 318 -16.25 -8.45 21.18
CA SER A 318 -14.80 -8.47 21.17
C SER A 318 -14.20 -9.12 19.92
N GLN A 319 -14.86 -10.15 19.35
CA GLN A 319 -14.46 -10.70 18.05
C GLN A 319 -14.69 -9.69 16.93
N ARG A 320 -15.82 -8.94 16.95
CA ARG A 320 -16.12 -7.91 15.94
C ARG A 320 -15.13 -6.75 16.02
N GLU A 321 -14.80 -6.25 17.21
CA GLU A 321 -13.78 -5.20 17.37
C GLU A 321 -12.42 -5.65 16.81
N LEU A 322 -11.98 -6.87 17.14
CA LEU A 322 -10.70 -7.38 16.67
C LEU A 322 -10.69 -7.61 15.15
N LEU A 323 -11.80 -8.05 14.56
CA LEU A 323 -12.00 -8.20 13.10
C LEU A 323 -12.02 -6.88 12.30
N VAL A 324 -11.97 -5.71 12.96
CA VAL A 324 -11.74 -4.40 12.32
C VAL A 324 -10.25 -4.06 12.22
N ARG A 325 -9.40 -4.57 13.11
CA ARG A 325 -7.96 -4.24 13.16
C ARG A 325 -7.22 -4.75 11.92
N ILE A 326 -6.24 -3.99 11.43
CA ILE A 326 -5.58 -4.23 10.14
C ILE A 326 -4.78 -5.54 10.16
N GLU A 327 -4.15 -5.83 11.29
CA GLU A 327 -3.27 -6.98 11.51
C GLU A 327 -4.09 -8.28 11.59
N THR A 328 -5.22 -8.23 12.30
CA THR A 328 -6.20 -9.33 12.30
C THR A 328 -6.88 -9.48 10.94
N ARG A 329 -7.14 -8.39 10.21
CA ARG A 329 -7.67 -8.45 8.84
C ARG A 329 -6.71 -9.16 7.90
N SER A 330 -5.42 -8.77 7.86
CA SER A 330 -4.42 -9.46 7.03
C SER A 330 -4.36 -10.94 7.36
N PHE A 331 -4.30 -11.30 8.65
CA PHE A 331 -4.28 -12.71 9.09
C PHE A 331 -5.46 -13.53 8.54
N VAL A 332 -6.68 -13.00 8.55
CA VAL A 332 -7.87 -13.68 8.02
C VAL A 332 -7.84 -13.74 6.49
N GLU A 333 -7.47 -12.65 5.81
CA GLU A 333 -7.36 -12.59 4.35
C GLU A 333 -6.26 -13.54 3.82
N ASP A 334 -5.13 -13.65 4.52
CA ASP A 334 -4.05 -14.59 4.21
C ASP A 334 -4.48 -16.05 4.43
N ARG A 335 -5.39 -16.32 5.39
CA ARG A 335 -6.01 -17.64 5.51
C ARG A 335 -6.97 -17.95 4.36
N PHE A 336 -7.69 -16.97 3.78
CA PHE A 336 -8.46 -17.18 2.54
C PHE A 336 -7.53 -17.52 1.36
N LYS A 337 -6.45 -16.74 1.16
CA LYS A 337 -5.41 -17.01 0.15
C LYS A 337 -4.82 -18.42 0.31
N SER A 338 -4.57 -18.86 1.55
CA SER A 338 -4.08 -20.23 1.86
C SER A 338 -5.05 -21.36 1.47
N LYS A 339 -6.33 -21.03 1.22
CA LYS A 339 -7.38 -21.96 0.76
C LYS A 339 -7.71 -21.80 -0.73
N GLY A 340 -7.00 -20.91 -1.45
CA GLY A 340 -7.13 -20.77 -2.90
C GLY A 340 -8.40 -20.04 -3.35
N PHE A 341 -8.98 -19.16 -2.54
CA PHE A 341 -10.11 -18.32 -2.94
C PHE A 341 -10.03 -16.90 -2.36
N VAL A 342 -10.71 -15.96 -3.03
CA VAL A 342 -10.89 -14.58 -2.55
C VAL A 342 -12.23 -14.47 -1.82
N ALA A 343 -12.20 -13.83 -0.65
CA ALA A 343 -13.38 -13.43 0.11
C ALA A 343 -13.08 -12.14 0.88
N ILE A 344 -14.12 -11.38 1.21
CA ILE A 344 -14.04 -10.20 2.07
C ILE A 344 -15.16 -10.25 3.12
N TRP A 345 -15.03 -9.46 4.19
CA TRP A 345 -16.15 -9.16 5.09
C TRP A 345 -16.31 -7.67 5.32
N GLU A 346 -17.54 -7.29 5.65
CA GLU A 346 -17.91 -5.99 6.20
C GLU A 346 -18.55 -6.22 7.58
N ILE A 347 -18.52 -5.20 8.44
CA ILE A 347 -19.17 -5.23 9.76
C ILE A 347 -20.13 -4.06 9.80
N SER A 348 -21.42 -4.35 9.93
CA SER A 348 -22.53 -3.39 9.82
C SER A 348 -23.63 -3.77 10.79
N ASN A 349 -24.24 -2.80 11.47
CA ASN A 349 -25.35 -3.03 12.42
C ASN A 349 -25.05 -4.10 13.49
N GLN A 350 -23.80 -4.19 13.94
CA GLN A 350 -23.27 -5.22 14.85
C GLN A 350 -23.25 -6.67 14.29
N GLU A 351 -23.47 -6.86 13.00
CA GLU A 351 -23.32 -8.16 12.32
C GLU A 351 -22.05 -8.19 11.47
N VAL A 352 -21.52 -9.39 11.22
CA VAL A 352 -20.42 -9.62 10.26
C VAL A 352 -21.01 -10.28 9.02
N GLN A 353 -20.88 -9.63 7.86
CA GLN A 353 -21.35 -10.16 6.59
C GLN A 353 -20.14 -10.45 5.69
N VAL A 354 -20.02 -11.70 5.24
CA VAL A 354 -18.93 -12.18 4.37
C VAL A 354 -19.42 -12.35 2.93
N TYR A 355 -18.54 -12.09 1.97
CA TYR A 355 -18.82 -12.11 0.53
C TYR A 355 -17.75 -12.94 -0.20
N ALA A 356 -18.15 -13.84 -1.09
CA ALA A 356 -17.25 -14.65 -1.91
C ALA A 356 -17.96 -15.15 -3.19
N PHE A 357 -17.21 -15.70 -4.14
CA PHE A 357 -17.66 -15.94 -5.52
C PHE A 357 -18.66 -17.11 -5.73
N ASN A 358 -18.98 -17.88 -4.70
CA ASN A 358 -19.96 -18.97 -4.72
C ASN A 358 -20.31 -19.41 -3.30
N ASP A 359 -21.41 -20.15 -3.13
CA ASP A 359 -21.93 -20.55 -1.81
C ASP A 359 -20.92 -21.36 -0.98
N LYS A 360 -20.14 -22.25 -1.63
CA LYS A 360 -19.08 -23.01 -0.94
C LYS A 360 -17.99 -22.09 -0.40
N CYS A 361 -17.48 -21.15 -1.21
CA CYS A 361 -16.47 -20.20 -0.77
C CYS A 361 -17.01 -19.26 0.32
N VAL A 362 -18.30 -18.92 0.29
CA VAL A 362 -18.96 -18.15 1.37
C VAL A 362 -19.03 -18.94 2.68
N GLU A 363 -19.39 -20.22 2.65
CA GLU A 363 -19.38 -21.08 3.85
C GLU A 363 -17.96 -21.30 4.39
N ASP A 364 -16.99 -21.55 3.51
CA ASP A 364 -15.59 -21.70 3.87
C ASP A 364 -15.01 -20.39 4.46
N ALA A 365 -15.33 -19.23 3.88
CA ALA A 365 -14.94 -17.92 4.43
C ALA A 365 -15.60 -17.64 5.79
N ALA A 366 -16.91 -17.88 5.91
CA ALA A 366 -17.66 -17.73 7.16
C ALA A 366 -17.10 -18.64 8.27
N ARG A 367 -16.61 -19.83 7.91
CA ARG A 367 -15.94 -20.77 8.81
C ARG A 367 -14.55 -20.26 9.21
N ILE A 368 -13.73 -19.86 8.25
CA ILE A 368 -12.38 -19.34 8.52
C ILE A 368 -12.41 -18.12 9.44
N ILE A 369 -13.35 -17.18 9.26
CA ILE A 369 -13.51 -16.03 10.18
C ILE A 369 -13.75 -16.50 11.63
N ARG A 370 -14.69 -17.43 11.84
CA ARG A 370 -14.99 -18.01 13.17
C ARG A 370 -13.81 -18.79 13.77
N GLU A 371 -13.08 -19.54 12.95
CA GLU A 371 -11.91 -20.31 13.39
C GLU A 371 -10.69 -19.43 13.67
N SER A 372 -10.60 -18.25 13.05
CA SER A 372 -9.42 -17.36 13.10
C SER A 372 -9.39 -16.43 14.29
N VAL A 373 -10.54 -16.03 14.82
CA VAL A 373 -10.62 -15.12 15.98
C VAL A 373 -11.44 -15.80 17.06
N GLN A 374 -10.77 -16.18 18.15
CA GLN A 374 -11.32 -17.01 19.22
C GLN A 374 -11.40 -16.20 20.52
N THR A 375 -12.24 -16.64 21.46
CA THR A 375 -12.44 -15.98 22.76
C THR A 375 -12.32 -16.99 23.91
N HIS A 376 -11.55 -16.64 24.93
CA HIS A 376 -11.43 -17.37 26.19
C HIS A 376 -11.75 -16.45 27.37
N ASN A 377 -12.55 -16.95 28.31
CA ASN A 377 -12.81 -16.28 29.58
C ASN A 377 -11.85 -16.83 30.64
N ILE A 378 -11.16 -15.95 31.35
CA ILE A 378 -10.26 -16.27 32.47
C ILE A 378 -10.94 -15.76 33.75
N ASN A 379 -11.33 -16.67 34.64
CA ASN A 379 -11.96 -16.31 35.91
C ASN A 379 -10.96 -15.59 36.83
N LEU A 380 -11.37 -14.46 37.40
CA LEU A 380 -10.58 -13.71 38.37
C LEU A 380 -10.98 -14.13 39.79
N SER A 381 -9.98 -14.24 40.67
CA SER A 381 -10.25 -14.18 42.11
C SER A 381 -10.48 -12.72 42.52
N ARG A 382 -11.09 -12.50 43.69
CA ARG A 382 -11.30 -11.15 44.23
C ARG A 382 -9.98 -10.39 44.38
N GLU A 383 -8.93 -11.09 44.80
CA GLU A 383 -7.56 -10.57 44.96
C GLU A 383 -6.94 -10.21 43.60
N SER A 384 -7.20 -10.99 42.54
CA SER A 384 -6.80 -10.66 41.17
C SER A 384 -7.56 -9.45 40.59
N THR A 385 -8.76 -9.16 41.11
CA THR A 385 -9.59 -8.02 40.67
C THR A 385 -9.00 -6.65 41.09
N GLU A 386 -8.16 -6.62 42.13
CA GLU A 386 -7.35 -5.43 42.46
C GLU A 386 -6.15 -5.27 41.51
N LEU A 387 -5.49 -6.39 41.16
CA LEU A 387 -4.31 -6.41 40.29
C LEU A 387 -4.58 -5.84 38.88
N ILE A 388 -5.69 -6.23 38.25
CA ILE A 388 -6.06 -5.76 36.89
C ILE A 388 -6.33 -4.25 36.80
N ARG A 389 -6.58 -3.57 37.94
CA ARG A 389 -6.75 -2.11 38.00
C ARG A 389 -5.46 -1.36 38.36
N SER A 390 -4.34 -2.07 38.53
CA SER A 390 -3.04 -1.49 38.89
C SER A 390 -2.26 -0.93 37.70
N SER A 391 -1.35 0.00 37.97
CA SER A 391 -0.34 0.48 37.02
C SER A 391 0.54 -0.65 36.46
N ASP A 392 0.88 -1.62 37.31
CA ASP A 392 1.79 -2.73 36.98
C ASP A 392 1.16 -3.66 35.94
N TRP A 393 -0.16 -3.87 36.02
CA TRP A 393 -0.93 -4.59 34.99
C TRP A 393 -0.98 -3.81 33.69
N GLN A 394 -1.28 -2.51 33.72
CA GLN A 394 -1.36 -1.68 32.50
C GLN A 394 0.00 -1.58 31.78
N GLY A 395 1.10 -1.45 32.52
CA GLY A 395 2.46 -1.48 31.97
C GLY A 395 2.82 -2.83 31.34
N TRP A 396 2.43 -3.94 31.97
CA TRP A 396 2.64 -5.29 31.43
C TRP A 396 1.75 -5.57 30.21
N MET A 397 0.49 -5.15 30.24
CA MET A 397 -0.45 -5.22 29.13
C MET A 397 0.09 -4.50 27.89
N LYS A 398 0.72 -3.33 28.07
CA LYS A 398 1.37 -2.63 26.95
C LYS A 398 2.50 -3.48 26.34
N ILE A 399 3.38 -4.07 27.16
CA ILE A 399 4.47 -4.94 26.68
C ILE A 399 3.91 -6.16 25.90
N LEU A 400 2.72 -6.64 26.28
CA LEU A 400 2.04 -7.74 25.58
C LEU A 400 1.44 -7.30 24.24
N GLU A 401 0.81 -6.12 24.17
CA GLU A 401 0.31 -5.53 22.91
C GLU A 401 1.49 -5.18 21.98
N ASP A 402 2.56 -4.56 22.49
CA ASP A 402 3.81 -4.29 21.75
C ASP A 402 4.46 -5.60 21.21
N SER A 403 4.15 -6.76 21.80
CA SER A 403 4.60 -8.09 21.30
C SER A 403 3.69 -8.66 20.20
N HIS A 404 2.40 -8.30 20.17
CA HIS A 404 1.36 -8.89 19.30
C HIS A 404 0.36 -7.83 18.80
N PRO A 405 0.83 -6.74 18.17
CA PRO A 405 0.02 -5.53 17.94
C PRO A 405 -1.20 -5.81 17.07
N GLY A 406 -2.39 -5.41 17.53
CA GLY A 406 -3.63 -5.56 16.77
C GLY A 406 -4.11 -7.01 16.58
N ARG A 407 -3.43 -7.99 17.20
CA ARG A 407 -3.71 -9.43 17.05
C ARG A 407 -4.52 -10.04 18.21
N PHE A 408 -4.71 -9.29 19.29
CA PHE A 408 -5.59 -9.64 20.41
C PHE A 408 -6.29 -8.42 21.01
N LEU A 409 -7.23 -8.68 21.91
CA LEU A 409 -8.01 -7.75 22.70
C LEU A 409 -8.30 -8.39 24.06
N ILE A 410 -8.10 -7.62 25.14
CA ILE A 410 -8.43 -8.01 26.50
C ILE A 410 -9.45 -7.01 27.05
N THR A 411 -10.60 -7.51 27.47
CA THR A 411 -11.68 -6.74 28.11
C THR A 411 -12.11 -7.39 29.41
N LEU A 412 -12.94 -6.71 30.21
CA LEU A 412 -13.51 -7.24 31.44
C LEU A 412 -14.99 -7.55 31.25
N SER A 413 -15.47 -8.61 31.89
CA SER A 413 -16.90 -8.87 32.08
C SER A 413 -17.58 -7.70 32.82
N GLN A 414 -18.89 -7.50 32.61
CA GLN A 414 -19.68 -6.40 33.23
C GLN A 414 -19.61 -6.30 34.77
N ASN A 415 -19.17 -7.34 35.47
CA ASN A 415 -19.01 -7.39 36.93
C ASN A 415 -17.54 -7.53 37.38
N ASP A 416 -16.56 -7.31 36.49
CA ASP A 416 -15.12 -7.49 36.69
C ASP A 416 -14.69 -8.87 37.25
N SER A 417 -15.52 -9.91 37.13
CA SER A 417 -15.20 -11.27 37.61
C SER A 417 -14.45 -12.15 36.61
N GLN A 418 -14.40 -11.76 35.34
CA GLN A 418 -13.68 -12.47 34.27
C GLN A 418 -12.93 -11.49 33.37
N ILE A 419 -11.73 -11.90 32.94
CA ILE A 419 -11.10 -11.33 31.75
C ILE A 419 -11.68 -12.05 30.53
N VAL A 420 -12.16 -11.30 29.55
CA VAL A 420 -12.53 -11.79 28.22
C VAL A 420 -11.36 -11.51 27.27
N LEU A 421 -10.52 -12.52 27.08
CA LEU A 421 -9.42 -12.52 26.10
C LEU A 421 -9.98 -12.96 24.74
N THR A 422 -9.84 -12.11 23.73
CA THR A 422 -10.14 -12.45 22.34
C THR A 422 -8.89 -12.27 21.50
N ALA A 423 -8.50 -13.25 20.70
CA ALA A 423 -7.25 -13.20 19.94
C ALA A 423 -7.30 -14.02 18.66
N THR A 424 -6.33 -13.78 17.79
CA THR A 424 -6.09 -14.63 16.62
C THR A 424 -5.63 -16.03 17.03
N SER A 425 -6.11 -17.05 16.31
CA SER A 425 -6.12 -18.46 16.73
C SER A 425 -4.75 -19.11 16.91
N ASP A 426 -3.72 -18.55 16.29
CA ASP A 426 -2.32 -18.97 16.39
C ASP A 426 -1.63 -18.47 17.67
N ILE A 427 -2.05 -17.34 18.25
CA ILE A 427 -1.43 -16.76 19.45
C ILE A 427 -2.26 -16.92 20.73
N ILE A 428 -3.56 -17.24 20.62
CA ILE A 428 -4.49 -17.16 21.76
C ILE A 428 -4.07 -17.99 22.99
N HIS A 429 -3.47 -19.16 22.78
CA HIS A 429 -2.99 -20.00 23.87
C HIS A 429 -1.76 -19.42 24.57
N GLU A 430 -0.81 -18.82 23.84
CA GLU A 430 0.35 -18.15 24.45
C GLU A 430 -0.09 -16.91 25.24
N VAL A 431 -0.96 -16.08 24.65
CA VAL A 431 -1.49 -14.88 25.32
C VAL A 431 -2.26 -15.27 26.59
N LYS A 432 -3.08 -16.34 26.53
CA LYS A 432 -3.79 -16.90 27.70
C LYS A 432 -2.82 -17.35 28.79
N GLU A 433 -1.83 -18.18 28.47
CA GLU A 433 -0.84 -18.67 29.43
C GLU A 433 -0.07 -17.51 30.07
N ARG A 434 0.34 -16.51 29.28
CA ARG A 434 1.04 -15.31 29.76
C ARG A 434 0.18 -14.49 30.72
N VAL A 435 -1.13 -14.35 30.48
CA VAL A 435 -2.08 -13.72 31.42
C VAL A 435 -2.20 -14.53 32.71
N GLU A 436 -2.50 -15.82 32.64
CA GLU A 436 -2.69 -16.67 33.82
C GLU A 436 -1.42 -16.73 34.69
N CYS A 437 -0.26 -16.87 34.05
CA CYS A 437 1.06 -16.84 34.68
C CYS A 437 1.36 -15.46 35.32
N TYR A 438 0.94 -14.34 34.73
CA TYR A 438 1.10 -13.02 35.34
C TYR A 438 0.19 -12.88 36.57
N LEU A 439 -1.08 -13.29 36.47
CA LEU A 439 -2.06 -13.23 37.55
C LEU A 439 -1.59 -14.06 38.75
N GLU A 440 -1.16 -15.31 38.56
CA GLU A 440 -0.67 -16.16 39.67
C GLU A 440 0.52 -15.53 40.41
N LYS A 441 1.50 -15.01 39.66
CA LYS A 441 2.75 -14.48 40.22
C LYS A 441 2.61 -13.12 40.91
N ASN A 442 1.70 -12.28 40.42
CA ASN A 442 1.58 -10.90 40.89
C ASN A 442 0.38 -10.65 41.82
N THR A 443 -0.63 -11.54 41.86
CA THR A 443 -1.76 -11.40 42.79
C THR A 443 -1.28 -11.39 44.24
N VAL A 444 -1.79 -10.43 45.01
CA VAL A 444 -1.43 -10.22 46.41
C VAL A 444 -2.57 -10.73 47.28
N TYR A 445 -2.34 -11.84 47.97
CA TYR A 445 -3.31 -12.52 48.80
C TYR A 445 -3.20 -12.04 50.25
N ARG A 446 -4.29 -12.21 51.03
CA ARG A 446 -4.29 -11.99 52.49
C ARG A 446 -4.48 -13.34 53.19
N GLN A 447 -3.66 -13.60 54.21
CA GLN A 447 -3.69 -14.85 54.97
C GLN A 447 -3.43 -14.56 56.45
N THR A 448 -4.12 -15.30 57.32
CA THR A 448 -4.01 -15.15 58.76
C THR A 448 -3.28 -16.34 59.36
N PHE A 449 -2.33 -16.02 60.23
CA PHE A 449 -1.53 -16.96 60.98
C PHE A 449 -1.83 -16.79 62.47
N ARG A 450 -1.89 -17.90 63.21
CA ARG A 450 -2.01 -17.90 64.67
C ARG A 450 -0.96 -18.84 65.25
N LEU A 451 -0.14 -18.32 66.14
CA LEU A 451 0.67 -19.16 67.03
C LEU A 451 -0.25 -19.78 68.10
N SER A 452 0.28 -20.69 68.91
CA SER A 452 -0.38 -21.15 70.14
C SER A 452 -0.57 -19.99 71.12
N GLU A 453 -1.55 -20.06 72.03
CA GLU A 453 -2.04 -18.87 72.75
C GLU A 453 -0.96 -18.17 73.60
N SER A 454 -0.16 -18.93 74.36
CA SER A 454 0.92 -18.33 75.15
C SER A 454 2.03 -17.77 74.26
N ARG A 455 2.38 -18.46 73.16
CA ARG A 455 3.37 -17.96 72.17
C ARG A 455 2.90 -16.72 71.42
N GLN A 456 1.62 -16.65 71.04
CA GLN A 456 1.00 -15.49 70.41
C GLN A 456 1.03 -14.28 71.37
N ARG A 457 0.68 -14.51 72.65
CA ARG A 457 0.76 -13.49 73.70
C ARG A 457 2.20 -13.04 73.99
N PHE A 458 3.17 -13.97 73.96
CA PHE A 458 4.59 -13.67 74.11
C PHE A 458 5.11 -12.79 72.97
N VAL A 459 4.81 -13.14 71.71
CA VAL A 459 5.20 -12.33 70.55
C VAL A 459 4.59 -10.94 70.63
N LYS A 460 3.29 -10.81 70.95
CA LYS A 460 2.62 -9.52 71.12
C LYS A 460 3.29 -8.62 72.17
N LEU A 461 3.70 -9.17 73.31
CA LEU A 461 4.17 -8.36 74.45
C LEU A 461 5.69 -8.15 74.47
N PHE A 462 6.48 -9.09 73.95
CA PHE A 462 7.93 -9.12 74.14
C PHE A 462 8.74 -9.39 72.87
N ASN A 463 8.13 -9.75 71.73
CA ASN A 463 8.87 -10.05 70.50
C ASN A 463 8.21 -9.58 69.19
N GLU A 464 7.57 -8.40 69.21
CA GLU A 464 7.04 -7.76 68.01
C GLU A 464 8.14 -7.39 67.02
N ALA A 465 9.36 -7.11 67.50
CA ALA A 465 10.53 -6.83 66.68
C ALA A 465 10.83 -7.95 65.66
N SER A 466 10.76 -9.23 66.05
CA SER A 466 10.94 -10.33 65.09
C SER A 466 9.86 -10.38 63.99
N LEU A 467 8.66 -9.84 64.20
CA LEU A 467 7.67 -9.71 63.12
C LEU A 467 8.06 -8.62 62.12
N GLN A 468 8.64 -7.52 62.61
CA GLN A 468 9.17 -6.44 61.77
C GLN A 468 10.40 -6.90 60.97
N GLU A 469 11.28 -7.69 61.58
CA GLU A 469 12.41 -8.34 60.90
C GLU A 469 11.93 -9.27 59.78
N ILE A 470 10.91 -10.11 60.03
CA ILE A 470 10.30 -10.98 59.01
C ILE A 470 9.70 -10.16 57.87
N GLN A 471 9.04 -9.03 58.17
CA GLN A 471 8.50 -8.14 57.13
C GLN A 471 9.62 -7.53 56.28
N GLU A 472 10.62 -6.87 56.86
CA GLU A 472 11.68 -6.20 56.09
C GLU A 472 12.51 -7.21 55.28
N LYS A 473 12.75 -8.41 55.82
CA LYS A 473 13.39 -9.52 55.11
C LYS A 473 12.62 -10.01 53.88
N LEU A 474 11.28 -9.99 53.92
CA LEU A 474 10.40 -10.53 52.87
C LEU A 474 9.72 -9.45 52.01
N LYS A 475 10.00 -8.18 52.28
CA LYS A 475 9.63 -6.98 51.53
C LYS A 475 9.81 -7.09 50.00
N PRO A 476 10.86 -7.76 49.45
CA PRO A 476 10.96 -7.99 48.00
C PRO A 476 9.79 -8.78 47.40
N HIS A 477 9.17 -9.69 48.16
CA HIS A 477 8.01 -10.49 47.74
C HIS A 477 6.67 -9.77 47.99
N LYS A 478 6.71 -8.44 48.19
CA LYS A 478 5.58 -7.56 48.55
C LYS A 478 4.85 -8.00 49.83
N VAL A 479 5.61 -8.53 50.80
CA VAL A 479 5.07 -8.94 52.12
C VAL A 479 4.87 -7.73 53.03
N ALA A 480 3.69 -7.68 53.67
CA ALA A 480 3.39 -6.88 54.84
C ALA A 480 2.88 -7.79 55.97
N VAL A 481 3.27 -7.51 57.21
CA VAL A 481 2.92 -8.28 58.41
C VAL A 481 2.41 -7.32 59.48
N SER A 482 1.21 -7.59 60.02
CA SER A 482 0.63 -6.80 61.11
C SER A 482 -0.02 -7.70 62.14
N LEU A 483 -0.06 -7.26 63.39
CA LEU A 483 -0.93 -7.88 64.39
C LEU A 483 -2.36 -7.36 64.21
N SER A 484 -3.33 -8.26 64.43
CA SER A 484 -4.73 -7.89 64.65
C SER A 484 -4.87 -6.96 65.87
N GLU A 485 -5.95 -6.18 65.95
CA GLU A 485 -6.20 -5.25 67.07
C GLU A 485 -6.17 -5.93 68.46
N THR A 486 -6.68 -7.16 68.54
CA THR A 486 -6.61 -7.99 69.76
C THR A 486 -5.21 -8.59 69.98
N GLY A 487 -4.38 -8.68 68.93
CA GLY A 487 -3.09 -9.35 68.89
C GLY A 487 -3.16 -10.88 68.95
N THR A 488 -4.36 -11.46 68.86
CA THR A 488 -4.59 -12.93 68.86
C THR A 488 -4.31 -13.58 67.50
N GLU A 489 -4.12 -12.77 66.47
CA GLU A 489 -3.79 -13.19 65.11
C GLU A 489 -2.68 -12.31 64.51
N ILE A 490 -1.84 -12.92 63.68
CA ILE A 490 -0.91 -12.26 62.77
C ILE A 490 -1.58 -12.23 61.38
N TRP A 491 -1.83 -11.05 60.85
CA TRP A 491 -2.34 -10.84 59.50
C TRP A 491 -1.17 -10.59 58.55
N VAL A 492 -1.19 -11.24 57.40
CA VAL A 492 -0.11 -11.18 56.41
C VAL A 492 -0.72 -10.93 55.03
N GLN A 493 -0.19 -9.94 54.32
CA GLN A 493 -0.54 -9.66 52.93
C GLN A 493 0.71 -9.86 52.07
N GLY A 494 0.61 -10.56 50.93
CA GLY A 494 1.76 -10.81 50.06
C GLY A 494 1.47 -11.72 48.88
N ARG A 495 2.47 -11.89 48.01
CA ARG A 495 2.41 -12.85 46.88
C ARG A 495 2.46 -14.29 47.40
N LYS A 496 1.97 -15.25 46.60
CA LYS A 496 1.91 -16.69 46.92
C LYS A 496 3.23 -17.26 47.49
N GLU A 497 4.36 -16.90 46.88
CA GLU A 497 5.71 -17.22 47.35
C GLU A 497 6.03 -16.56 48.70
N GLY A 498 5.78 -15.26 48.83
CA GLY A 498 6.01 -14.49 50.06
C GLY A 498 5.24 -15.04 51.26
N LEU A 499 3.98 -15.45 51.07
CA LEU A 499 3.19 -16.09 52.14
C LEU A 499 3.79 -17.43 52.59
N GLN A 500 4.31 -18.24 51.67
CA GLN A 500 4.99 -19.49 52.03
C GLN A 500 6.33 -19.24 52.74
N LEU A 501 7.05 -18.17 52.40
CA LEU A 501 8.23 -17.74 53.14
C LEU A 501 7.86 -17.24 54.54
N VAL A 502 6.82 -16.42 54.70
CA VAL A 502 6.33 -15.97 56.02
C VAL A 502 5.91 -17.16 56.88
N LYS A 503 5.19 -18.14 56.33
CA LYS A 503 4.85 -19.38 57.05
C LYS A 503 6.09 -20.09 57.60
N ASN A 504 7.15 -20.19 56.79
CA ASN A 504 8.41 -20.83 57.20
C ASN A 504 9.12 -20.03 58.31
N GLU A 505 9.18 -18.70 58.21
CA GLU A 505 9.81 -17.86 59.23
C GLU A 505 9.00 -17.78 60.53
N LEU A 506 7.66 -17.72 60.46
CA LEU A 506 6.80 -17.81 61.65
C LEU A 506 6.91 -19.17 62.35
N THR A 507 7.10 -20.26 61.60
CA THR A 507 7.34 -21.59 62.19
C THR A 507 8.70 -21.65 62.91
N LYS A 508 9.74 -20.98 62.38
CA LYS A 508 11.03 -20.82 63.06
C LYS A 508 10.91 -19.98 64.33
N LEU A 509 10.18 -18.87 64.26
CA LEU A 509 9.88 -17.99 65.40
C LEU A 509 9.10 -18.72 66.50
N GLU A 510 8.12 -19.56 66.14
CA GLU A 510 7.44 -20.43 67.10
C GLU A 510 8.43 -21.37 67.80
N GLY A 511 9.40 -21.91 67.05
CA GLY A 511 10.43 -22.83 67.54
C GLY A 511 11.52 -22.19 68.42
N THR A 512 11.76 -20.88 68.34
CA THR A 512 12.71 -20.19 69.24
C THR A 512 12.11 -19.84 70.60
N ILE A 513 10.78 -19.82 70.73
CA ILE A 513 10.10 -19.56 72.00
C ILE A 513 10.17 -20.80 72.90
N GLN A 514 11.03 -20.73 73.90
CA GLN A 514 11.21 -21.77 74.91
C GLN A 514 9.95 -21.91 75.76
N CYS A 515 9.41 -23.13 75.82
CA CYS A 515 8.25 -23.47 76.65
C CYS A 515 8.66 -24.54 77.67
N LYS A 516 8.44 -24.26 78.95
CA LYS A 516 8.61 -25.21 80.05
C LYS A 516 7.25 -25.49 80.68
N MET A 517 6.88 -26.75 80.82
CA MET A 517 5.66 -27.19 81.48
C MET A 517 6.01 -27.92 82.77
N GLU A 518 5.27 -27.65 83.84
CA GLU A 518 5.36 -28.36 85.12
C GLU A 518 3.95 -28.76 85.57
N THR A 519 3.79 -29.98 86.07
CA THR A 519 2.48 -30.51 86.50
C THR A 519 2.29 -30.28 88.00
N ILE A 520 1.29 -29.49 88.37
CA ILE A 520 0.97 -29.18 89.76
C ILE A 520 -0.15 -30.11 90.23
N VAL A 521 0.15 -30.97 91.20
CA VAL A 521 -0.76 -32.01 91.73
C VAL A 521 -1.34 -31.70 93.11
N ASP A 522 -0.84 -30.67 93.79
CA ASP A 522 -1.29 -30.28 95.14
C ASP A 522 -2.59 -29.45 95.06
N PRO A 523 -3.71 -29.92 95.65
CA PRO A 523 -4.98 -29.20 95.65
C PRO A 523 -4.92 -27.80 96.28
N ALA A 524 -4.02 -27.56 97.24
CA ALA A 524 -3.85 -26.23 97.85
C ALA A 524 -3.21 -25.24 96.86
N HIS A 525 -2.16 -25.66 96.16
CA HIS A 525 -1.52 -24.86 95.11
C HIS A 525 -2.45 -24.65 93.91
N ILE A 526 -3.18 -25.67 93.48
CA ILE A 526 -4.20 -25.55 92.41
C ILE A 526 -5.24 -24.49 92.82
N LYS A 527 -5.86 -24.64 93.99
CA LYS A 527 -6.89 -23.71 94.49
C LYS A 527 -6.37 -22.27 94.61
N PHE A 528 -5.11 -22.08 95.04
CA PHE A 528 -4.48 -20.77 95.05
C PHE A 528 -4.32 -20.21 93.63
N LEU A 529 -3.67 -20.94 92.72
CA LEU A 529 -3.34 -20.48 91.36
C LEU A 529 -4.59 -20.17 90.52
N THR A 530 -5.68 -20.92 90.70
CA THR A 530 -6.97 -20.67 90.03
C THR A 530 -7.75 -19.45 90.57
N SER A 531 -7.24 -18.73 91.57
CA SER A 531 -7.90 -17.53 92.09
C SER A 531 -7.72 -16.31 91.16
N GLU A 532 -8.63 -15.34 91.26
CA GLU A 532 -8.55 -14.15 90.40
C GLU A 532 -7.40 -13.21 90.82
N ASN A 533 -7.06 -13.16 92.12
CA ASN A 533 -5.93 -12.38 92.61
C ASN A 533 -4.57 -13.00 92.17
N SER A 534 -4.44 -14.33 92.18
CA SER A 534 -3.21 -14.99 91.74
C SER A 534 -2.96 -14.80 90.25
N ARG A 535 -4.00 -14.83 89.40
CA ARG A 535 -3.87 -14.51 87.97
C ARG A 535 -3.18 -13.17 87.72
N GLN A 536 -3.63 -12.11 88.41
CA GLN A 536 -3.01 -10.78 88.27
C GLN A 536 -1.56 -10.74 88.77
N GLU A 537 -1.21 -11.46 89.83
CA GLU A 537 0.18 -11.56 90.29
C GLU A 537 1.06 -12.41 89.36
N LEU A 538 0.52 -13.48 88.76
CA LEU A 538 1.22 -14.28 87.75
C LEU A 538 1.48 -13.47 86.47
N GLU A 539 0.55 -12.63 86.03
CA GLU A 539 0.77 -11.73 84.89
C GLU A 539 1.81 -10.64 85.19
N LYS A 540 1.80 -10.06 86.40
CA LYS A 540 2.86 -9.14 86.86
C LYS A 540 4.22 -9.83 86.94
N LEU A 541 4.26 -11.05 87.46
CA LEU A 541 5.48 -11.86 87.59
C LEU A 541 6.05 -12.23 86.20
N GLY A 542 5.20 -12.68 85.28
CA GLY A 542 5.59 -12.96 83.90
C GLY A 542 6.13 -11.72 83.20
N SER A 543 5.41 -10.60 83.31
CA SER A 543 5.81 -9.32 82.71
C SER A 543 7.17 -8.81 83.23
N ARG A 544 7.46 -8.99 84.53
CA ARG A 544 8.76 -8.62 85.13
C ARG A 544 9.93 -9.50 84.67
N ASN A 545 9.65 -10.73 84.21
CA ASN A 545 10.65 -11.70 83.78
C ASN A 545 10.62 -11.95 82.26
N HIS A 546 9.91 -11.12 81.48
CA HIS A 546 9.70 -11.27 80.04
C HIS A 546 9.21 -12.66 79.63
N CYS A 547 8.26 -13.24 80.37
CA CYS A 547 7.66 -14.54 80.06
C CYS A 547 6.13 -14.53 80.21
N ILE A 548 5.49 -15.55 79.64
CA ILE A 548 4.05 -15.79 79.81
C ILE A 548 3.87 -17.00 80.72
N VAL A 549 3.00 -16.88 81.72
CA VAL A 549 2.57 -17.98 82.58
C VAL A 549 1.15 -18.35 82.18
N SER A 550 0.95 -19.59 81.73
CA SER A 550 -0.36 -20.20 81.51
C SER A 550 -0.61 -21.28 82.57
N LEU A 551 -1.88 -21.51 82.89
CA LEU A 551 -2.34 -22.67 83.68
C LEU A 551 -2.86 -23.80 82.78
N ASP A 552 -3.14 -23.49 81.51
CA ASP A 552 -3.63 -24.41 80.49
C ASP A 552 -2.46 -24.97 79.65
N PRO A 553 -2.51 -26.25 79.23
CA PRO A 553 -1.42 -26.88 78.48
C PRO A 553 -1.29 -26.30 77.06
N GLU A 554 -0.06 -25.93 76.68
CA GLU A 554 0.21 -25.28 75.39
C GLU A 554 0.06 -26.27 74.22
N SER A 555 -0.96 -26.05 73.37
CA SER A 555 -1.11 -26.78 72.11
C SER A 555 -0.04 -26.36 71.10
N SER A 556 0.70 -27.28 70.51
CA SER A 556 1.78 -26.95 69.55
C SER A 556 1.30 -26.77 68.11
N GLY A 557 1.90 -25.82 67.38
CA GLY A 557 1.84 -25.72 65.92
C GLY A 557 1.03 -24.55 65.36
N LEU A 558 1.72 -23.72 64.56
CA LEU A 558 1.20 -22.63 63.74
C LEU A 558 -0.07 -23.01 62.96
N GLN A 559 -1.21 -22.46 63.38
CA GLN A 559 -2.47 -22.57 62.64
C GLN A 559 -2.52 -21.54 61.51
N VAL A 560 -2.84 -22.01 60.30
CA VAL A 560 -3.03 -21.15 59.11
C VAL A 560 -4.52 -21.08 58.80
N LYS A 561 -5.07 -19.87 58.71
CA LYS A 561 -6.44 -19.60 58.26
C LYS A 561 -6.40 -18.72 57.02
N THR A 562 -6.82 -19.27 55.89
CA THR A 562 -7.11 -18.47 54.69
C THR A 562 -8.40 -17.68 54.95
N VAL A 563 -8.26 -16.37 55.19
CA VAL A 563 -9.39 -15.51 55.53
C VAL A 563 -10.03 -14.97 54.26
N PHE A 564 -10.92 -15.77 53.69
CA PHE A 564 -11.97 -15.25 52.82
C PHE A 564 -12.97 -14.49 53.69
N LYS A 565 -12.93 -13.15 53.67
CA LYS A 565 -13.92 -12.32 54.37
C LYS A 565 -14.44 -11.18 53.49
N PHE A 566 -15.78 -11.16 53.39
CA PHE A 566 -16.65 -10.02 53.05
C PHE A 566 -16.20 -9.21 51.85
#